data_AF-A0A9W3DSE7-F1
#
_entry.id   AF-A0A9W3DSE7-F1
#
_cell.length_a   1.000
_cell.length_b   1.000
_cell.length_c   1.000
_cell.angle_alpha   90.00
_cell.angle_beta   90.00
_cell.angle_gamma   90.00
#
_symmetry.space_group_name_H-M   'P 1'
#
loop_
_entity.id
_entity.type
_entity.pdbx_description
1 polymer ?
#
loop_
_entity_poly.entity_id
_entity_poly.type
_entity_poly.pdbx_seq_one_letter_code
_entity_poly.pdbx_strand_id
1 'polypeptide(L)'
;MTFMLPRTHEGLLKWKYPEMNSVDFLYEQDDSGRGMLSVFERGKKKLLDGNNVVFRDPAEYSGKIVECSWDQEEQVWVSMRVRVDKSTPNDINSYRKMMRSIKDNITEEVLLQEIREIIRLPMYADRIQMDSKAARRR
;
A
#
# COMPACT_ATOMS: atom_id res chain seq x y z
N MET A 1 14.08 3.12 -26.68
CA MET A 1 14.78 1.91 -26.22
C MET A 1 14.68 1.91 -24.71
N THR A 2 13.92 0.99 -24.12
CA THR A 2 13.74 0.93 -22.66
C THR A 2 14.80 -0.02 -22.11
N PHE A 3 15.72 0.49 -21.31
CA PHE A 3 16.75 -0.33 -20.66
C PHE A 3 16.22 -0.91 -19.36
N MET A 4 16.55 -2.16 -19.06
CA MET A 4 16.32 -2.73 -17.73
C MET A 4 17.26 -2.05 -16.74
N LEU A 5 16.70 -1.37 -15.74
CA LEU A 5 17.48 -0.67 -14.71
C LEU A 5 17.50 -1.50 -13.43
N PRO A 6 18.68 -1.85 -12.88
CA PRO A 6 18.76 -2.50 -11.58
C PRO A 6 18.39 -1.49 -10.48
N ARG A 7 17.63 -1.94 -9.48
CA ARG A 7 17.10 -1.18 -8.31
C ARG A 7 15.80 -0.41 -8.59
N THR A 8 15.31 0.29 -7.56
CA THR A 8 14.11 1.12 -7.60
C THR A 8 14.21 2.16 -8.72
N HIS A 9 13.17 2.27 -9.53
CA HIS A 9 13.07 3.23 -10.62
C HIS A 9 11.82 4.10 -10.47
N GLU A 10 11.96 5.41 -10.61
CA GLU A 10 10.86 6.36 -10.37
C GLU A 10 9.75 6.26 -11.43
N GLY A 11 10.09 5.85 -12.66
CA GLY A 11 9.12 5.59 -13.71
C GLY A 11 8.38 4.25 -13.61
N LEU A 12 8.70 3.40 -12.63
CA LEU A 12 7.98 2.15 -12.40
C LEU A 12 6.97 2.34 -11.26
N LEU A 13 5.71 2.48 -11.63
CA LEU A 13 4.61 2.67 -10.70
C LEU A 13 3.95 1.34 -10.37
N LYS A 14 3.47 1.23 -9.13
CA LYS A 14 2.61 0.13 -8.67
C LYS A 14 1.30 0.73 -8.18
N TRP A 15 0.18 0.21 -8.67
CA TRP A 15 -1.14 0.56 -8.16
C TRP A 15 -1.78 -0.69 -7.54
N LYS A 16 -2.53 -0.47 -6.46
CA LYS A 16 -3.33 -1.46 -5.74
C LYS A 16 -4.59 -0.79 -5.27
N TYR A 17 -5.67 -1.55 -5.17
CA TYR A 17 -6.88 -1.11 -4.48
C TYR A 17 -6.54 -0.63 -3.06
N PRO A 18 -7.14 0.48 -2.59
CA PRO A 18 -6.88 1.05 -1.27
C PRO A 18 -6.96 0.02 -0.14
N GLU A 19 -7.98 -0.83 -0.14
CA GLU A 19 -8.22 -1.89 0.83
C GLU A 19 -7.19 -3.03 0.79
N MET A 20 -6.46 -3.18 -0.33
CA MET A 20 -5.37 -4.14 -0.47
C MET A 20 -4.01 -3.56 -0.07
N ASN A 21 -3.94 -2.27 0.28
CA ASN A 21 -2.75 -1.71 0.87
C ASN A 21 -2.71 -2.08 2.35
N SER A 22 -1.65 -2.79 2.73
CA SER A 22 -1.43 -3.23 4.10
C SER A 22 -0.04 -2.86 4.60
N VAL A 23 0.08 -2.66 5.92
CA VAL A 23 1.34 -2.49 6.64
C VAL A 23 1.36 -3.50 7.78
N ASP A 24 2.52 -4.12 7.96
CA ASP A 24 2.73 -5.02 9.10
C ASP A 24 3.27 -4.22 10.27
N PHE A 25 2.49 -4.11 11.34
CA PHE A 25 2.85 -3.46 12.59
C PHE A 25 3.22 -4.49 13.65
N LEU A 26 4.08 -4.12 14.59
CA LEU A 26 4.15 -4.81 15.86
C LEU A 26 3.06 -4.22 16.74
N TYR A 27 2.17 -5.08 17.24
CA TYR A 27 1.13 -4.67 18.17
C TYR A 27 1.49 -5.06 19.59
N GLU A 28 1.35 -4.14 20.53
CA GLU A 28 1.55 -4.36 21.96
C GLU A 28 0.40 -3.70 22.73
N GLN A 29 -0.03 -4.31 23.80
CA GLN A 29 -0.98 -3.72 24.74
C GLN A 29 -0.22 -3.25 25.99
N ASP A 30 -0.48 -2.03 26.43
CA ASP A 30 0.08 -1.53 27.69
C ASP A 30 -0.72 -2.01 28.92
N ASP A 31 -0.21 -1.70 30.11
CA ASP A 31 -0.84 -2.08 31.38
C ASP A 31 -2.23 -1.47 31.58
N SER A 32 -2.58 -0.42 30.82
CA SER A 32 -3.91 0.20 30.82
C SER A 32 -4.89 -0.44 29.84
N GLY A 33 -4.45 -1.47 29.10
CA GLY A 33 -5.23 -2.12 28.06
C GLY A 33 -5.22 -1.37 26.73
N ARG A 34 -4.44 -0.27 26.60
CA ARG A 34 -4.37 0.52 25.37
C ARG A 34 -3.47 -0.18 24.36
N GLY A 35 -3.97 -0.31 23.14
CA GLY A 35 -3.24 -0.83 22.01
C GLY A 35 -2.22 0.15 21.44
N MET A 36 -1.02 -0.33 21.14
CA MET A 36 0.09 0.43 20.58
C MET A 36 0.60 -0.23 19.31
N LEU A 37 0.84 0.57 18.26
CA LEU A 37 1.39 0.09 16.99
C LEU A 37 2.80 0.62 16.79
N SER A 38 3.71 -0.27 16.42
CA SER A 38 5.09 0.10 16.15
C SER A 38 5.56 -0.40 14.78
N VAL A 39 6.44 0.40 14.18
CA VAL A 39 7.21 0.07 12.98
C VAL A 39 8.70 0.05 13.32
N PHE A 40 9.55 -0.33 12.37
CA PHE A 40 11.01 -0.24 12.54
C PHE A 40 11.56 1.03 11.90
N GLU A 41 12.52 1.66 12.58
CA GLU A 41 13.33 2.74 12.02
C GLU A 41 14.78 2.48 12.43
N ARG A 42 15.67 2.26 11.45
CA ARG A 42 17.11 2.03 11.69
C ARG A 42 17.38 0.87 12.67
N GLY A 43 16.63 -0.23 12.54
CA GLY A 43 16.79 -1.42 13.38
C GLY A 43 16.22 -1.31 14.79
N LYS A 44 15.51 -0.21 15.11
CA LYS A 44 14.84 -0.02 16.40
C LYS A 44 13.33 0.07 16.22
N LYS A 45 12.60 -0.44 17.21
CA LYS A 45 11.14 -0.25 17.32
C LYS A 45 10.84 1.25 17.47
N LYS A 46 9.88 1.73 16.70
CA LYS A 46 9.35 3.10 16.74
C LYS A 46 7.84 3.05 16.88
N LEU A 47 7.36 3.58 18.00
CA LEU A 47 5.94 3.73 18.28
C LEU A 47 5.32 4.77 17.32
N LEU A 48 4.14 4.46 16.79
CA LEU A 48 3.33 5.37 16.00
C LEU A 48 2.29 6.02 16.92
N ASP A 49 2.49 7.30 17.21
CA ASP A 49 1.55 8.05 18.04
C ASP A 49 0.22 8.29 17.30
N GLY A 50 -0.89 8.32 18.05
CA GLY A 50 -2.24 8.60 17.54
C GLY A 50 -2.83 7.57 16.56
N ASN A 51 -2.21 6.40 16.37
CA ASN A 51 -2.71 5.37 15.48
C ASN A 51 -3.47 4.29 16.27
N ASN A 52 -4.79 4.33 16.20
CA ASN A 52 -5.65 3.28 16.77
C ASN A 52 -5.80 2.12 15.77
N VAL A 53 -5.69 0.89 16.26
CA VAL A 53 -6.13 -0.30 15.53
C VAL A 53 -7.42 -0.81 16.15
N VAL A 54 -8.35 -1.23 15.29
CA VAL A 54 -9.50 -2.06 15.65
C VAL A 54 -9.13 -3.54 15.50
N PHE A 55 -9.18 -4.28 16.60
CA PHE A 55 -9.09 -5.74 16.62
C PHE A 55 -10.47 -6.34 16.94
N ARG A 56 -10.69 -7.56 16.45
CA ARG A 56 -11.80 -8.40 16.93
C ARG A 56 -11.56 -8.89 18.37
N ASP A 57 -10.32 -9.26 18.71
CA ASP A 57 -9.89 -9.60 20.07
C ASP A 57 -8.45 -9.09 20.36
N PRO A 58 -8.28 -7.87 20.91
CA PRO A 58 -6.97 -7.22 21.04
C PRO A 58 -5.95 -8.00 21.89
N ALA A 59 -6.39 -8.71 22.94
CA ALA A 59 -5.47 -9.32 23.90
C ALA A 59 -4.63 -10.44 23.29
N GLU A 60 -5.20 -11.20 22.34
CA GLU A 60 -4.52 -12.31 21.69
C GLU A 60 -3.40 -11.87 20.74
N TYR A 61 -3.35 -10.59 20.35
CA TYR A 61 -2.39 -10.09 19.37
C TYR A 61 -1.17 -9.42 19.99
N SER A 62 -1.15 -9.19 21.31
CA SER A 62 -0.03 -8.49 21.97
C SER A 62 1.29 -9.22 21.76
N GLY A 63 2.32 -8.48 21.35
CA GLY A 63 3.65 -9.00 21.01
C GLY A 63 3.77 -9.62 19.62
N LYS A 64 2.69 -9.63 18.82
CA LYS A 64 2.69 -10.22 17.48
C LYS A 64 2.80 -9.17 16.38
N ILE A 65 3.30 -9.59 15.22
CA ILE A 65 3.24 -8.77 14.01
C ILE A 65 1.89 -9.01 13.35
N VAL A 66 1.18 -7.92 13.10
CA VAL A 66 -0.18 -7.91 12.56
C VAL A 66 -0.15 -7.12 11.25
N GLU A 67 -0.68 -7.73 10.19
CA GLU A 67 -0.96 -7.04 8.94
C GLU A 67 -2.28 -6.27 9.07
N CYS A 68 -2.23 -4.96 8.84
CA CYS A 68 -3.39 -4.09 8.92
C CYS A 68 -3.61 -3.32 7.61
N SER A 69 -4.86 -3.12 7.23
CA SER A 69 -5.28 -2.18 6.18
C SER A 69 -5.86 -0.90 6.80
N TRP A 70 -5.89 0.18 6.03
CA TRP A 70 -6.49 1.44 6.46
C TRP A 70 -7.96 1.48 6.05
N ASP A 71 -8.85 1.68 7.01
CA ASP A 71 -10.25 2.00 6.75
C ASP A 71 -10.38 3.52 6.57
N GLN A 72 -10.74 3.94 5.36
CA GLN A 72 -10.85 5.36 5.03
C GLN A 72 -12.12 6.00 5.57
N GLU A 73 -13.19 5.26 5.82
CA GLU A 73 -14.43 5.82 6.35
C GLU A 73 -14.29 6.09 7.84
N GLU A 74 -13.83 5.09 8.58
CA GLU A 74 -13.66 5.16 10.04
C GLU A 74 -12.34 5.81 10.46
N GLN A 75 -11.41 6.04 9.51
CA GLN A 75 -10.08 6.60 9.77
C GLN A 75 -9.30 5.81 10.83
N VAL A 76 -9.36 4.48 10.73
CA VAL A 76 -8.71 3.56 11.66
C VAL A 76 -7.97 2.46 10.91
N TRP A 77 -6.97 1.89 11.56
CA TRP A 77 -6.34 0.66 11.07
C TRP A 77 -7.19 -0.55 11.45
N VAL A 78 -7.43 -1.44 10.49
CA VAL A 78 -8.17 -2.68 10.68
C VAL A 78 -7.21 -3.86 10.58
N SER A 79 -7.19 -4.69 11.62
CA SER A 79 -6.39 -5.93 11.62
C SER A 79 -6.92 -6.92 10.59
N MET A 80 -6.03 -7.44 9.74
CA MET A 80 -6.34 -8.48 8.75
C MET A 80 -5.93 -9.86 9.23
N ARG A 81 -4.65 -10.03 9.59
CA ARG A 81 -4.08 -11.32 10.02
C ARG A 81 -2.80 -11.15 10.82
N VAL A 82 -2.42 -12.21 11.54
CA VAL A 82 -1.10 -12.33 12.18
C VAL A 82 -0.06 -12.84 11.19
N ARG A 83 1.11 -12.21 11.20
CA ARG A 83 2.27 -12.55 10.35
C ARG A 83 3.31 -13.35 11.12
N VAL A 84 3.07 -14.65 11.24
CA VAL A 84 4.02 -15.59 11.87
C VAL A 84 5.28 -15.83 11.03
N ASP A 85 5.22 -15.49 9.74
CA ASP A 85 6.35 -15.55 8.81
C ASP A 85 7.33 -14.39 8.98
N LYS A 86 6.97 -13.36 9.76
CA LYS A 86 7.77 -12.17 9.99
C LYS A 86 8.28 -12.13 11.41
N SER A 87 9.55 -11.77 11.55
CA SER A 87 10.18 -11.48 12.84
C SER A 87 10.24 -9.99 13.16
N THR A 88 10.03 -9.13 12.16
CA THR A 88 10.06 -7.67 12.31
C THR A 88 8.89 -6.99 11.60
N PRO A 89 8.35 -5.89 12.15
CA PRO A 89 7.36 -5.07 11.46
C PRO A 89 7.98 -4.35 10.27
N ASN A 90 7.16 -3.68 9.48
CA ASN A 90 7.63 -2.89 8.34
C ASN A 90 8.54 -1.74 8.78
N ASP A 91 9.45 -1.34 7.88
CA ASP A 91 10.24 -0.13 8.05
C ASP A 91 9.36 1.12 7.89
N ILE A 92 9.71 2.19 8.61
CA ILE A 92 9.05 3.48 8.60
C ILE A 92 8.91 4.06 7.19
N ASN A 93 9.83 3.76 6.27
CA ASN A 93 9.72 4.23 4.89
C ASN A 93 8.61 3.51 4.11
N SER A 94 8.35 2.23 4.39
CA SER A 94 7.20 1.51 3.85
C SER A 94 5.90 2.11 4.38
N TYR A 95 5.84 2.36 5.70
CA TYR A 95 4.71 3.06 6.32
C TYR A 95 4.48 4.45 5.70
N ARG A 96 5.51 5.29 5.58
CA ARG A 96 5.41 6.62 4.95
C ARG A 96 4.94 6.56 3.50
N LYS A 97 5.42 5.56 2.72
CA LYS A 97 4.96 5.35 1.34
C LYS A 97 3.47 4.98 1.31
N MET A 98 3.03 4.16 2.24
CA MET A 98 1.63 3.79 2.35
C MET A 98 0.76 4.99 2.75
N MET A 99 1.17 5.78 3.75
CA MET A 99 0.47 7.01 4.15
C MET A 99 0.34 8.00 3.00
N ARG A 100 1.36 8.11 2.13
CA ARG A 100 1.25 8.88 0.89
C ARG A 100 0.23 8.28 -0.06
N SER A 101 0.26 6.97 -0.29
CA SER A 101 -0.73 6.29 -1.15
C SER A 101 -2.17 6.50 -0.66
N ILE A 102 -2.40 6.46 0.65
CA ILE A 102 -3.72 6.74 1.25
C ILE A 102 -4.11 8.20 1.00
N LYS A 103 -3.18 9.13 1.18
CA LYS A 103 -3.42 10.56 0.94
C LYS A 103 -3.70 10.88 -0.53
N ASP A 104 -2.96 10.26 -1.44
CA ASP A 104 -3.12 10.46 -2.88
C ASP A 104 -4.45 9.89 -3.39
N ASN A 105 -4.99 8.87 -2.70
CA ASN A 105 -6.31 8.28 -2.90
C ASN A 105 -6.69 8.05 -4.38
N ILE A 106 -5.79 7.45 -5.15
CA ILE A 106 -6.05 7.11 -6.55
C ILE A 106 -6.95 5.87 -6.58
N THR A 107 -8.24 6.07 -6.76
CA THR A 107 -9.24 4.99 -6.87
C THR A 107 -9.20 4.33 -8.25
N GLU A 108 -9.89 3.20 -8.39
CA GLU A 108 -10.04 2.52 -9.67
C GLU A 108 -10.71 3.45 -10.71
N GLU A 109 -11.73 4.21 -10.31
CA GLU A 109 -12.47 5.11 -11.19
C GLU A 109 -11.56 6.22 -11.72
N VAL A 110 -10.74 6.83 -10.86
CA VAL A 110 -9.76 7.83 -11.25
C VAL A 110 -8.76 7.23 -12.23
N LEU A 111 -8.20 6.06 -11.91
CA LEU A 111 -7.24 5.38 -12.77
C LEU A 111 -7.82 5.03 -14.15
N LEU A 112 -9.03 4.48 -14.19
CA LEU A 112 -9.71 4.13 -15.44
C LEU A 112 -10.05 5.37 -16.27
N GLN A 113 -10.43 6.48 -15.63
CA GLN A 113 -10.69 7.73 -16.32
C GLN A 113 -9.42 8.29 -16.96
N GLU A 114 -8.31 8.34 -16.22
CA GLU A 114 -7.00 8.77 -16.73
C GLU A 114 -6.56 7.91 -17.92
N ILE A 115 -6.71 6.59 -17.83
CA ILE A 115 -6.39 5.67 -18.94
C ILE A 115 -7.21 6.01 -20.19
N ARG A 116 -8.53 6.24 -20.04
CA ARG A 116 -9.41 6.58 -21.18
C ARG A 116 -9.03 7.89 -21.85
N GLU A 117 -8.51 8.85 -21.10
CA GLU A 117 -8.05 10.13 -21.64
C GLU A 117 -6.68 9.99 -22.32
N ILE A 118 -5.74 9.28 -21.68
CA ILE A 118 -4.39 9.06 -22.20
C ILE A 118 -4.41 8.32 -23.54
N ILE A 119 -5.24 7.28 -23.70
CA ILE A 119 -5.30 6.51 -24.96
C ILE A 119 -5.84 7.33 -26.14
N ARG A 120 -6.50 8.46 -25.88
CA ARG A 120 -7.02 9.38 -26.92
C ARG A 120 -6.00 10.44 -27.33
N LEU A 121 -4.89 10.59 -26.62
CA LEU A 121 -3.83 11.53 -27.00
C LEU A 121 -3.21 11.10 -28.34
N PRO A 122 -2.87 12.05 -29.24
CA PRO A 122 -2.39 11.74 -30.59
C PRO A 122 -1.26 10.70 -30.63
N MET A 123 -0.29 10.83 -29.73
CA MET A 123 0.85 9.91 -29.63
C MET A 123 0.43 8.43 -29.43
N TYR A 124 -0.62 8.18 -28.65
CA TYR A 124 -1.11 6.82 -28.39
C TYR A 124 -2.15 6.39 -29.42
N ALA A 125 -3.04 7.28 -29.85
CA ALA A 125 -4.07 6.99 -30.84
C ALA A 125 -3.45 6.51 -32.17
N ASP A 126 -2.42 7.22 -32.66
CA ASP A 126 -1.70 6.85 -33.88
C ASP A 126 -1.04 5.48 -33.75
N ARG A 127 -0.39 5.24 -32.60
CA ARG A 127 0.29 3.97 -32.30
C ARG A 127 -0.69 2.80 -32.27
N ILE A 128 -1.81 2.95 -31.56
CA ILE A 128 -2.87 1.93 -31.46
C ILE A 128 -3.44 1.63 -32.86
N GLN A 129 -3.66 2.64 -33.69
CA GLN A 129 -4.18 2.46 -35.05
C GLN A 129 -3.19 1.68 -35.93
N MET A 130 -1.89 2.01 -35.86
CA MET A 130 -0.83 1.30 -36.59
C MET A 130 -0.75 -0.18 -36.17
N ASP A 131 -0.68 -0.44 -34.86
CA ASP A 131 -0.57 -1.79 -34.31
C ASP A 131 -1.82 -2.63 -34.64
N SER A 132 -3.02 -2.03 -34.59
CA SER A 132 -4.28 -2.69 -34.98
C SER A 132 -4.34 -3.05 -36.47
N LYS A 133 -3.85 -2.17 -37.35
CA LYS A 133 -3.75 -2.45 -38.80
C LYS A 133 -2.75 -3.59 -39.07
N ALA A 134 -1.65 -3.64 -38.34
CA ALA A 134 -0.65 -4.71 -38.46
C ALA A 134 -1.21 -6.06 -37.99
N ALA A 135 -1.95 -6.09 -36.88
CA ALA A 135 -2.58 -7.29 -36.34
C ALA A 135 -3.63 -7.89 -37.30
N ARG A 136 -4.41 -7.06 -37.99
CA ARG A 136 -5.41 -7.50 -38.99
C ARG A 136 -4.81 -8.05 -40.29
N ARG A 137 -3.53 -7.81 -40.54
CA ARG A 137 -2.80 -8.28 -41.74
C ARG A 137 -2.06 -9.60 -41.50
N ARG A 138 -2.05 -10.11 -40.28
CA ARG A 138 -1.57 -11.44 -39.90
C ARG A 138 -2.76 -12.40 -39.86
#